data_AF-A0A930ZIR5-F1
#
_entry.id   AF-A0A930ZIR5-F1
#
_cell.length_a   1.000
_cell.length_b   1.000
_cell.length_c   1.000
_cell.angle_alpha   90.00
_cell.angle_beta   90.00
_cell.angle_gamma   90.00
#
_symmetry.space_group_name_H-M   'P 1'
#
loop_
_entity.id
_entity.type
_entity.pdbx_description
1 polymer ?
#
loop_
_entity_poly.entity_id
_entity_poly.type
_entity_poly.pdbx_seq_one_letter_code
_entity_poly.pdbx_strand_id
1 'polypeptide(L)' 'MSKAQLLEQIKALPREEKLELLEDLLLSLEQPTPEEHGRLWAEEAMRRYQDLKSGKEKGLSYEEFMRDV' A
#
# COMPACT_ATOMS: atom_id res chain seq x y z
N MET A 1 11.63 25.51 -6.89
CA MET A 1 10.55 25.73 -7.88
C MET A 1 9.28 26.06 -7.10
N SER A 2 8.52 27.09 -7.49
CA SER A 2 7.28 27.46 -6.80
C SER A 2 6.08 26.62 -7.30
N LYS A 3 5.02 26.53 -6.50
CA LYS A 3 3.76 25.88 -6.91
C LYS A 3 3.22 26.44 -8.24
N ALA A 4 3.33 27.76 -8.42
CA ALA A 4 2.89 28.43 -9.65
C ALA A 4 3.75 28.02 -10.86
N GLN A 5 5.07 27.92 -10.69
CA GLN A 5 5.97 27.45 -11.75
C GLN A 5 5.71 25.99 -12.12
N LEU A 6 5.39 25.13 -11.15
CA LEU A 6 5.04 23.73 -11.40
C LEU A 6 3.71 23.62 -12.14
N LEU A 7 2.70 24.41 -11.77
CA LEU A 7 1.40 24.41 -12.43
C LEU A 7 1.50 24.77 -13.91
N GLU A 8 2.32 25.77 -14.26
CA GLU A 8 2.51 26.14 -15.67
C GLU A 8 3.21 25.05 -16.48
N GLN A 9 4.17 24.33 -15.88
CA GLN A 9 4.79 23.16 -16.53
C GLN A 9 3.78 22.04 -16.75
N ILE A 10 2.97 21.71 -15.74
CA ILE A 10 1.92 20.68 -15.87
C ILE A 10 0.91 21.08 -16.95
N LYS A 11 0.52 22.36 -17.04
CA LYS A 11 -0.39 22.86 -18.09
C LYS A 11 0.20 22.73 -19.50
N ALA A 12 1.52 22.83 -19.65
CA ALA A 12 2.21 22.71 -20.94
C ALA A 12 2.29 21.27 -21.46
N LEU A 13 2.11 20.26 -20.59
CA LEU A 13 2.16 18.86 -20.99
C LEU A 13 1.04 18.49 -21.98
N PRO A 14 1.27 17.54 -22.90
CA PRO A 14 0.22 16.88 -23.66
C PRO A 14 -0.85 16.25 -22.75
N ARG A 15 -2.03 15.98 -23.31
CA ARG A 15 -3.15 15.43 -22.54
C ARG A 15 -2.79 14.08 -21.91
N GLU A 16 -2.11 13.23 -22.64
CA GLU A 16 -1.73 11.88 -22.24
C GLU A 16 -0.75 11.93 -21.06
N GLU A 17 0.30 12.75 -21.15
CA GLU A 17 1.27 12.95 -20.07
C GLU A 17 0.64 13.56 -18.80
N LYS A 18 -0.37 14.43 -18.95
CA LYS A 18 -1.15 14.92 -17.80
C LYS A 18 -1.93 13.82 -17.09
N LEU A 19 -2.46 12.86 -17.84
CA LEU A 19 -3.22 11.75 -17.28
C LEU A 19 -2.31 10.79 -16.52
N GLU A 20 -1.15 10.45 -17.09
CA GLU A 20 -0.12 9.63 -16.44
C GLU A 20 0.36 10.30 -15.13
N LEU A 21 0.69 11.59 -15.18
CA LEU A 21 1.11 12.33 -13.99
C LEU A 21 0.01 12.40 -12.91
N LEU A 22 -1.25 12.51 -13.32
CA LEU A 22 -2.38 12.51 -12.39
C LEU A 22 -2.52 11.15 -11.70
N GLU A 23 -2.39 10.05 -12.43
CA GLU A 23 -2.43 8.69 -11.88
C GLU A 23 -1.31 8.47 -10.86
N ASP A 24 -0.07 8.81 -11.21
CA ASP A 24 1.08 8.71 -10.30
C ASP A 24 0.89 9.54 -9.03
N LEU A 25 0.39 10.77 -9.17
CA LEU A 25 0.11 11.63 -8.03
C LEU A 25 -0.99 11.06 -7.14
N LEU A 26 -2.08 10.54 -7.72
CA LEU A 26 -3.15 9.89 -6.96
C LEU A 26 -2.62 8.69 -6.20
N LEU A 27 -1.88 7.79 -6.86
CA LEU A 27 -1.26 6.63 -6.22
C LEU A 27 -0.29 7.03 -5.09
N SER A 28 0.44 8.13 -5.24
CA SER A 28 1.33 8.64 -4.19
C SER A 28 0.58 9.14 -2.96
N LEU A 29 -0.64 9.66 -3.14
CA LEU A 29 -1.50 10.15 -2.07
C LEU A 29 -2.30 9.02 -1.39
N GLU A 30 -2.45 7.88 -2.06
CA GLU A 30 -3.11 6.68 -1.54
C GLU A 30 -2.21 5.83 -0.64
N GLN A 31 -0.93 6.17 -0.50
CA GLN A 31 -0.07 5.49 0.45
C GLN A 31 -0.52 5.83 1.88
N PRO A 32 -0.82 4.82 2.72
CA PRO A 32 -1.17 5.07 4.11
C PRO A 32 -0.02 5.80 4.79
N THR A 33 -0.35 6.79 5.63
CA THR A 33 0.62 7.40 6.53
C THR A 33 1.33 6.31 7.37
N PRO A 34 2.54 6.55 7.89
CA PRO A 34 3.21 5.57 8.77
C PRO A 34 2.32 5.10 9.93
N GLU A 35 1.51 6.01 10.49
CA GLU A 35 0.52 5.72 11.53
C GLU A 35 -0.61 4.82 11.01
N GLU A 36 -1.19 5.11 9.84
CA GLU A 36 -2.22 4.28 9.21
C GLU A 36 -1.67 2.90 8.83
N HIS A 37 -0.44 2.84 8.34
CA HIS A 37 0.24 1.58 8.01
C HIS A 37 0.41 0.71 9.25
N GLY A 38 0.87 1.30 10.37
CA GLY A 38 0.97 0.60 11.65
C GLY A 38 -0.38 0.08 12.15
N ARG A 39 -1.43 0.90 12.06
CA ARG A 39 -2.80 0.50 12.44
C ARG A 39 -3.31 -0.66 11.58
N LEU A 40 -3.20 -0.56 10.25
CA LEU A 40 -3.65 -1.58 9.31
C LEU A 40 -2.94 -2.92 9.53
N TRP A 41 -1.62 -2.89 9.79
CA TRP A 41 -0.87 -4.11 10.13
C TRP A 41 -1.27 -4.71 11.47
N ALA A 42 -1.53 -3.88 12.49
CA ALA A 42 -1.99 -4.37 13.78
C ALA A 42 -3.37 -5.04 13.68
N GLU A 43 -4.28 -4.45 12.91
CA GLU A 43 -5.60 -5.02 12.61
C GLU A 43 -5.49 -6.36 11.86
N GLU A 44 -4.65 -6.41 10.83
CA GLU A 44 -4.38 -7.61 10.04
C GLU A 44 -3.77 -8.73 10.91
N ALA A 45 -2.76 -8.40 11.73
CA ALA A 45 -2.11 -9.34 12.62
C ALA A 45 -3.09 -9.92 13.65
N MET A 46 -3.93 -9.07 14.24
CA MET A 46 -4.96 -9.51 15.18
C MET A 46 -5.99 -10.43 14.51
N ARG A 47 -6.45 -10.08 13.30
CA ARG A 47 -7.38 -10.91 12.53
C ARG A 47 -6.77 -12.29 12.25
N ARG A 48 -5.54 -12.35 11.76
CA ARG A 48 -4.83 -13.61 11.48
C ARG A 48 -4.63 -14.45 12.74
N TYR A 49 -4.28 -13.81 13.85
CA TYR A 49 -4.16 -14.50 15.13
C TYR A 49 -5.49 -15.13 15.58
N GLN A 50 -6.61 -14.41 15.45
CA GLN A 50 -7.93 -14.93 15.78
C GLN A 50 -8.35 -16.07 14.86
N ASP A 51 -8.08 -15.97 13.56
CA ASP A 51 -8.37 -17.02 12.59
C ASP A 51 -7.58 -18.31 12.88
N LEU A 52 -6.30 -18.20 13.25
CA LEU A 52 -5.50 -19.34 13.70
C LEU A 52 -6.00 -19.92 15.02
N LYS A 53 -6.30 -19.06 16.01
CA LYS A 53 -6.75 -19.47 17.34
C LYS A 53 -8.11 -20.16 17.33
N SER A 54 -9.01 -19.70 16.46
CA SER A 54 -10.34 -20.30 16.27
C SER A 54 -10.29 -21.58 15.43
N GLY A 55 -9.16 -21.89 14.79
CA GLY A 55 -9.01 -23.01 13.87
C GLY A 55 -9.69 -22.79 12.51
N LYS A 56 -10.14 -21.56 12.22
CA LYS A 56 -10.65 -21.18 10.90
C LYS A 56 -9.55 -21.30 9.83
N GLU A 57 -8.34 -20.90 10.19
CA GLU A 57 -7.14 -21.09 9.38
C GLU A 57 -6.18 -22.04 10.09
N LYS A 58 -5.44 -22.85 9.33
CA LYS A 58 -4.39 -23.72 9.86
C LYS A 58 -3.03 -23.09 9.63
N GLY A 59 -2.24 -23.00 10.71
CA GLY A 59 -0.83 -22.68 10.60
C GLY A 59 -0.03 -23.87 10.06
N LEU A 60 1.17 -23.59 9.56
CA LEU A 60 2.16 -24.61 9.23
C LEU A 60 3.05 -24.87 10.46
N SER A 61 3.46 -26.12 10.66
CA SER A 61 4.56 -26.44 11.55
C SER A 61 5.88 -25.88 10.99
N TYR A 62 6.90 -25.81 11.85
CA TYR A 62 8.22 -25.39 11.42
C TYR A 62 8.79 -26.34 10.35
N GLU A 63 8.60 -27.64 10.51
CA GLU A 63 9.05 -28.67 9.57
C GLU A 63 8.31 -28.58 8.24
N GLU A 64 6.99 -28.31 8.26
CA GLU A 64 6.19 -28.09 7.05
C GLU A 64 6.68 -26.87 6.29
N PHE A 65 6.94 -25.76 6.99
CA PHE A 65 7.45 -24.52 6.40
C PHE A 65 8.84 -24.73 5.76
N MET A 66 9.77 -25.40 6.46
CA MET A 66 11.14 -25.60 5.99
C MET A 66 11.27 -26.51 4.77
N ARG A 67 10.24 -27.30 4.43
CA ARG A 67 10.24 -28.14 3.23
C ARG A 67 10.04 -27.33 1.94
N ASP A 68 9.33 -26.21 2.05
CA ASP A 68 8.83 -25.44 0.91
C ASP A 68 9.64 -24.13 0.66
N VAL A 69 10.70 -23.91 1.44
CA VAL A 69 11.68 -22.79 1.33
C VAL A 69 13.02 -23.30 0.81
#